data_AF-A0A0G1QJY9-F1
#
_entry.id   AF-A0A0G1QJY9-F1
#
_cell.length_a   1.000
_cell.length_b   1.000
_cell.length_c   1.000
_cell.angle_alpha   90.00
_cell.angle_beta   90.00
_cell.angle_gamma   90.00
#
_symmetry.space_group_name_H-M   'P 1'
#
loop_
_entity.id
_entity.type
_entity.pdbx_description
1 polymer ?
#
loop_
_entity_poly.entity_id
_entity_poly.type
_entity_poly.pdbx_seq_one_letter_code
_entity_poly.pdbx_strand_id
1 'polypeptide(L)' 'MLALDANFNNFAAFDSLMSAIRPDLYAISSHSLHLKSKTFLAEKYGGHLVVVHDFNPAISTTQIIQQTTT' A
#
# COMPACT_ATOMS: atom_id res chain seq x y z
N MET A 1 2.42 -19.92 9.52
CA MET A 1 3.30 -19.21 8.55
C MET A 1 2.39 -18.63 7.48
N LEU A 2 2.46 -17.32 7.25
CA LEU A 2 1.78 -16.67 6.13
C LEU A 2 2.63 -16.88 4.86
N ALA A 3 2.09 -17.57 3.87
CA ALA A 3 2.73 -17.77 2.57
C ALA A 3 1.79 -17.24 1.49
N LEU A 4 2.32 -16.43 0.58
CA LEU A 4 1.57 -15.90 -0.55
C LEU A 4 1.46 -16.97 -1.64
N ASP A 5 0.28 -17.10 -2.23
CA ASP A 5 0.06 -18.06 -3.31
C ASP A 5 0.76 -17.61 -4.62
N ALA A 6 1.01 -18.55 -5.54
CA ALA A 6 1.69 -18.25 -6.80
C ALA A 6 0.89 -17.32 -7.73
N ASN A 7 -0.41 -17.17 -7.51
CA ASN A 7 -1.35 -16.33 -8.26
C ASN A 7 -1.75 -15.07 -7.48
N PHE A 8 -0.90 -14.60 -6.56
CA PHE A 8 -1.12 -13.43 -5.71
C PHE A 8 -1.09 -12.12 -6.50
N ASN A 9 -2.12 -11.91 -7.32
CA ASN A 9 -2.39 -10.69 -8.06
C ASN A 9 -3.88 -10.59 -8.42
N ASN A 10 -4.75 -10.90 -7.47
CA ASN A 10 -6.20 -10.85 -7.64
C ASN A 10 -6.88 -10.46 -6.33
N PHE A 11 -8.11 -9.95 -6.44
CA PHE A 11 -8.83 -9.41 -5.28
C PHE A 11 -9.06 -10.44 -4.17
N ALA A 12 -9.37 -11.70 -4.50
CA ALA A 12 -9.61 -12.74 -3.52
C ALA A 12 -8.35 -13.05 -2.68
N ALA A 13 -7.18 -13.06 -3.32
CA ALA A 13 -5.90 -13.23 -2.64
C ALA A 13 -5.59 -12.05 -1.70
N PHE A 14 -5.87 -10.81 -2.12
CA PHE A 14 -5.71 -9.63 -1.28
C PHE A 14 -6.67 -9.63 -0.08
N ASP A 15 -7.93 -10.01 -0.30
CA ASP A 15 -8.95 -10.13 0.74
C ASP A 15 -8.55 -11.19 1.78
N SER A 16 -8.10 -12.35 1.32
CA SER A 16 -7.59 -13.43 2.17
C SER A 16 -6.43 -12.96 3.04
N LEU A 17 -5.44 -12.26 2.45
CA LEU A 17 -4.31 -11.71 3.19
C LEU A 17 -4.76 -10.72 4.27
N MET A 18 -5.65 -9.80 3.93
CA MET A 18 -6.16 -8.79 4.87
C MET A 18 -6.98 -9.43 6.00
N SER A 19 -7.71 -10.51 5.71
CA SER A 19 -8.44 -11.28 6.73
C SER A 19 -7.53 -12.02 7.71
N ALA A 20 -6.35 -12.44 7.25
CA ALA A 20 -5.38 -13.20 8.04
C ALA A 20 -4.53 -12.28 8.91
N ILE A 21 -4.14 -11.12 8.39
CA ILE A 21 -3.30 -10.15 9.11
C ILE A 21 -4.15 -9.26 10.03
N ARG A 22 -5.32 -8.82 9.55
CA ARG A 22 -6.23 -7.89 10.25
C ARG A 22 -5.48 -6.67 10.83
N PRO A 23 -4.81 -5.87 9.98
CA PRO A 23 -4.02 -4.76 10.48
C PRO A 23 -4.92 -3.70 11.12
N ASP A 24 -4.58 -3.22 12.32
CA ASP A 24 -5.25 -2.03 12.89
C ASP A 24 -4.96 -0.77 12.05
N LEU A 25 -3.76 -0.69 11.47
CA LEU A 25 -3.31 0.43 10.64
C LEU A 25 -2.61 -0.05 9.37
N TYR A 26 -3.13 0.35 8.22
CA TYR A 26 -2.54 0.11 6.91
C TYR A 26 -1.93 1.40 6.36
N ALA A 27 -0.65 1.62 6.64
CA ALA A 27 0.09 2.80 6.19
C ALA A 27 0.55 2.69 4.72
N ILE A 28 0.29 3.72 3.92
CA ILE A 28 0.75 3.80 2.51
C ILE A 28 1.22 5.20 2.12
N SER A 29 1.88 5.33 0.98
CA SER A 29 2.22 6.61 0.36
C SER A 29 1.06 7.19 -0.45
N SER A 30 1.05 8.51 -0.63
CA SER A 30 0.02 9.25 -1.36
C SER A 30 -0.17 8.82 -2.83
N HIS A 31 0.86 8.25 -3.46
CA HIS A 31 0.83 7.79 -4.85
C HIS A 31 0.42 6.33 -5.04
N SER A 32 -0.05 5.65 -3.98
CA SER A 32 -0.46 4.25 -4.11
C SER A 32 -1.67 4.10 -5.02
N LEU A 33 -1.59 3.20 -5.99
CA LEU A 33 -2.72 2.85 -6.85
C LEU A 33 -3.81 2.12 -6.05
N HIS A 34 -5.05 2.18 -6.54
CA HIS A 34 -6.20 1.47 -5.98
C HIS A 34 -6.53 1.79 -4.51
N LEU A 35 -6.30 3.04 -4.10
CA LEU A 35 -6.63 3.57 -2.76
C LEU A 35 -8.00 3.11 -2.25
N LYS A 36 -9.06 3.26 -3.06
CA LYS A 36 -10.43 2.87 -2.67
C LYS A 36 -10.52 1.38 -2.26
N SER A 37 -9.92 0.49 -3.05
CA SER A 37 -9.94 -0.95 -2.76
C SER A 37 -9.13 -1.30 -1.52
N LYS A 38 -7.99 -0.61 -1.32
CA LYS A 38 -7.13 -0.78 -0.13
C LYS A 38 -7.83 -0.30 1.14
N THR A 39 -8.49 0.85 1.09
CA THR A 39 -9.29 1.40 2.20
C THR A 39 -10.42 0.45 2.55
N PHE A 40 -11.19 0.00 1.55
CA PHE A 40 -12.28 -0.95 1.75
C PHE A 40 -11.81 -2.23 2.47
N LEU A 41 -10.71 -2.84 2.03
CA LEU A 41 -10.20 -4.06 2.66
C LEU A 41 -9.69 -3.82 4.09
N ALA A 42 -9.05 -2.68 4.37
CA ALA A 42 -8.63 -2.35 5.73
C ALA A 42 -9.83 -2.20 6.68
N GLU A 43 -10.83 -1.41 6.28
CA GLU A 43 -12.03 -1.15 7.07
C GLU A 43 -12.88 -2.40 7.26
N LYS A 44 -13.00 -3.25 6.23
CA LYS A 44 -13.71 -4.54 6.29
C LYS A 44 -13.24 -5.42 7.45
N TYR A 45 -11.96 -5.38 7.80
CA TYR A 45 -11.38 -6.21 8.87
C TYR A 45 -11.12 -5.45 10.19
N GLY A 46 -11.63 -4.22 10.30
CA GLY A 46 -11.58 -3.39 11.51
C GLY A 46 -10.37 -2.45 11.61
N GLY A 47 -9.57 -2.35 10.55
CA GLY A 47 -8.42 -1.46 10.47
C GLY A 47 -8.72 -0.12 9.80
N HIS A 48 -7.71 0.75 9.77
CA HIS A 48 -7.76 2.02 9.07
C HIS A 48 -6.60 2.16 8.10
N LEU A 49 -6.88 2.69 6.91
CA LEU A 49 -5.83 3.09 5.97
C LEU A 49 -5.36 4.50 6.31
N VAL A 50 -4.04 4.69 6.40
CA VAL A 50 -3.42 6.00 6.67
C VAL A 50 -2.39 6.32 5.59
N VAL A 51 -2.49 7.51 5.01
CA VAL A 51 -1.45 8.02 4.11
C VAL A 51 -0.39 8.69 4.96
N VAL A 52 0.80 8.09 5.06
CA VAL A 52 1.86 8.53 5.99
C VAL A 52 2.91 9.44 5.36
N HIS A 53 2.89 9.55 4.03
CA HIS A 53 3.74 10.48 3.30
C HIS A 53 2.89 11.26 2.29
N ASP A 54 2.65 12.52 2.59
CA ASP A 54 2.19 13.48 1.60
C ASP A 54 3.29 13.65 0.54
N PHE A 55 2.86 13.83 -0.71
CA PHE A 55 3.78 14.07 -1.82
C PHE A 55 4.64 15.29 -1.49
N ASN A 56 5.97 15.12 -1.40
CA ASN A 56 6.90 16.22 -1.26
C ASN A 56 7.52 16.55 -2.65
N PRO A 57 6.96 17.51 -3.40
CA PRO A 57 7.47 17.85 -4.73
C PRO A 57 8.91 18.35 -4.74
N ALA A 58 9.44 18.83 -3.60
CA ALA A 58 10.81 19.29 -3.47
C ALA A 58 11.83 18.13 -3.36
N ILE A 59 11.36 16.90 -3.07
CA ILE A 59 12.21 15.72 -2.93
C ILE A 59 11.51 14.53 -3.58
N SER A 60 11.87 14.25 -4.84
CA SER A 60 11.47 13.03 -5.55
C SER A 60 12.72 12.19 -5.84
N THR A 61 12.65 10.88 -5.57
CA THR A 61 13.73 9.93 -5.95
C THR A 61 14.05 9.99 -7.44
N THR A 62 13.06 10.28 -8.29
CA THR A 62 13.27 10.52 -9.72
C THR A 62 14.14 11.77 -9.96
N GLN A 63 13.88 12.86 -9.25
CA GLN A 63 14.67 14.10 -9.37
C GLN A 63 16.09 13.93 -8.81
N ILE A 64 16.24 13.20 -7.68
CA ILE A 64 17.55 12.93 -7.08
C ILE A 64 18.44 12.14 -8.05
N ILE A 65 17.90 11.09 -8.69
CA ILE A 65 18.65 10.29 -9.69
C ILE A 65 19.09 11.16 -10.87
N GLN A 66 18.21 12.05 -11.35
CA GLN A 66 18.54 13.00 -12.42
C GLN A 66 19.67 13.95 -12.03
N GLN A 67 19.72 14.41 -10.78
CA GLN A 67 20.76 15.33 -10.29
C GLN A 67 22.13 14.66 -10.12
N THR A 68 22.20 13.37 -9.78
CA THR A 68 23.47 12.64 -9.58
C THR A 68 24.20 12.24 -10.86
N THR A 69 23.60 12.44 -12.04
CA THR A 69 24.20 12.05 -13.34
C THR A 69 24.84 13.24 -14.08
N THR A 70 25.09 14.34 -13.38
CA THR A 70 25.76 15.56 -13.90
C THR A 70 27.12 15.72 -13.24
#